data_AF-A0A2E8GXR4-F1
#
_entry.id   AF-A0A2E8GXR4-F1
#
_cell.length_a   1.000
_cell.length_b   1.000
_cell.length_c   1.000
_cell.angle_alpha   90.00
_cell.angle_beta   90.00
_cell.angle_gamma   90.00
#
_symmetry.space_group_name_H-M   'P 1'
#
loop_
_entity.id
_entity.type
_entity.pdbx_description
1 polymer ?
#
loop_
_entity_poly.entity_id
_entity_poly.type
_entity_poly.pdbx_seq_one_letter_code
_entity_poly.pdbx_strand_id
1 'polypeptide(L)'
;MNKRTIILLSLNLFITSLFSQVQWKELDNRGGLVYAPGIEKPYTGNVLGSYDDGNNKMEGSYVDGLMDGMWTYYYPDGVTKAKGRFIRGDGGNIHKISGIPKNGRNGEWIIYYPSGNVNAKYQYDVNGKFDQERLELHDNGKEKILMHYVNGTPDGRRLEWYSNEQKKLNYFYENGKKHGEWTSWYKGGTKKHQYFYDRGKEIRTKTIWWSNGNKKIEGNFKGGRKDGQFIIWYKNGQKKLDCFFVDGVKDGTWTSWYKNGQKKMEGVCRDDKALGEWTYYNEDGSIKKIRNYNNGFDMPLSMKPEKSSFQSILTKPDDLTLIQTYPARPLLRSLVVPGWGQMYNKSPWWKTALFAGIEVAGIVGIVQLNKKAEKLRLEYEDFADEHWDFSRWIRNTPVNISYWSDPPNAVFTSSNYYVGDATLDDVIIDGTHQLDILYNGQIKSSNCFNDNGEEENNCVDFVDFSSYPFLPNYSLLDSMQVIKDLHFYENIGKYDQFVGGWDDLVDAESSSIWWIKEKTTEDTVEILIMTKNKEKYLDMRYRSNTYLKMATYAVSAVMFNHVISALEAVWTSQSNARKKKTYDTSIGLFYNKNTQYGIGGLSVAISW
;
A
#
# COMPACT_ATOMS: atom_id res chain seq x y z
N MET A 1 -67.51 -15.73 66.20
CA MET A 1 -67.32 -17.06 65.60
C MET A 1 -67.61 -17.00 64.11
N ASN A 2 -66.62 -17.39 63.30
CA ASN A 2 -66.70 -17.98 61.96
C ASN A 2 -67.24 -17.14 60.78
N LYS A 3 -66.35 -16.67 59.89
CA LYS A 3 -65.70 -17.38 58.76
C LYS A 3 -66.64 -17.55 57.56
N ARG A 4 -66.34 -16.85 56.44
CA ARG A 4 -66.49 -17.31 55.03
C ARG A 4 -65.52 -16.47 54.18
N THR A 5 -64.22 -16.80 54.15
CA THR A 5 -63.55 -17.70 53.19
C THR A 5 -63.75 -17.28 51.73
N ILE A 6 -62.76 -16.55 51.20
CA ILE A 6 -62.56 -16.22 49.80
C ILE A 6 -62.07 -17.48 49.09
N ILE A 7 -62.76 -17.90 48.03
CA ILE A 7 -62.33 -18.98 47.14
C ILE A 7 -61.45 -18.35 46.06
N LEU A 8 -60.14 -18.63 46.14
CA LEU A 8 -59.19 -18.47 45.05
C LEU A 8 -59.54 -19.49 43.96
N LEU A 9 -60.07 -19.01 42.83
CA LEU A 9 -60.06 -19.78 41.59
C LEU A 9 -58.87 -19.31 40.75
N SER A 10 -57.82 -20.11 40.77
CA SER A 10 -56.66 -20.00 39.89
C SER A 10 -57.09 -20.24 38.43
N LEU A 11 -57.12 -19.18 37.64
CA LEU A 11 -57.13 -19.28 36.18
C LEU A 11 -55.74 -18.85 35.69
N ASN A 12 -54.81 -19.81 35.71
CA ASN A 12 -53.57 -19.75 34.95
C ASN A 12 -53.91 -19.84 33.47
N LEU A 13 -54.25 -18.70 32.86
CA LEU A 13 -54.22 -18.55 31.41
C LEU A 13 -52.81 -18.11 31.02
N PHE A 14 -52.11 -19.05 30.38
CA PHE A 14 -50.83 -18.92 29.71
C PHE A 14 -50.61 -17.52 29.11
N ILE A 15 -49.74 -16.73 29.75
CA ILE A 15 -48.99 -15.67 29.07
C ILE A 15 -47.74 -16.35 28.51
N THR A 16 -47.88 -17.00 27.35
CA THR A 16 -46.75 -17.15 26.44
C THR A 16 -46.90 -16.04 25.41
N SER A 17 -46.44 -14.84 25.75
CA SER A 17 -46.06 -13.89 24.71
C SER A 17 -44.92 -14.54 23.95
N LEU A 18 -45.22 -15.17 22.81
CA LEU A 18 -44.25 -15.38 21.76
C LEU A 18 -43.62 -14.01 21.48
N PHE A 19 -42.45 -13.75 22.04
CA PHE A 19 -41.60 -12.69 21.51
C PHE A 19 -41.12 -13.22 20.16
N SER A 20 -41.82 -12.83 19.08
CA SER A 20 -41.32 -13.03 17.72
C SER A 20 -39.94 -12.40 17.65
N GLN A 21 -38.91 -13.22 17.41
CA GLN A 21 -37.56 -12.73 17.21
C GLN A 21 -37.56 -11.81 15.98
N VAL A 22 -37.25 -10.53 16.18
CA VAL A 22 -37.27 -9.53 15.10
C VAL A 22 -36.11 -9.83 14.15
N GLN A 23 -36.40 -9.83 12.85
CA GLN A 23 -35.39 -10.04 11.83
C GLN A 23 -34.52 -8.79 11.70
N TRP A 24 -33.19 -8.95 11.67
CA TRP A 24 -32.26 -7.83 11.61
C TRP A 24 -32.51 -6.91 10.40
N LYS A 25 -32.93 -7.49 9.27
CA LYS A 25 -33.26 -6.75 8.03
C LYS A 25 -34.41 -5.75 8.22
N GLU A 26 -35.23 -5.92 9.24
CA GLU A 26 -36.36 -5.03 9.56
C GLU A 26 -35.93 -3.86 10.46
N LEU A 27 -34.73 -3.90 11.05
CA LEU A 27 -34.28 -2.87 11.97
C LEU A 27 -33.64 -1.68 11.22
N ASP A 28 -34.02 -0.47 11.62
CA ASP A 28 -33.49 0.78 11.06
C ASP A 28 -32.38 1.34 11.97
N ASN A 29 -31.23 1.69 11.38
CA ASN A 29 -30.11 2.31 12.10
C ASN A 29 -30.12 3.82 11.86
N ARG A 30 -30.44 4.57 12.91
CA ARG A 30 -30.49 6.04 12.88
C ARG A 30 -29.46 6.59 13.85
N GLY A 31 -28.30 6.96 13.33
CA GLY A 31 -27.23 7.62 14.10
C GLY A 31 -26.53 6.71 15.13
N GLY A 32 -26.41 5.40 14.87
CA GLY A 32 -25.74 4.44 15.76
C GLY A 32 -26.66 3.78 16.78
N LEU A 33 -27.96 4.12 16.76
CA LEU A 33 -29.01 3.46 17.54
C LEU A 33 -29.94 2.70 16.59
N VAL A 34 -30.32 1.50 17.01
CA VAL A 34 -31.17 0.60 16.25
C VAL A 34 -32.63 0.72 16.71
N TYR A 35 -33.56 0.73 15.77
CA TYR A 35 -35.01 0.88 16.00
C TYR A 35 -35.78 -0.19 15.24
N ALA A 36 -36.90 -0.65 15.79
CA ALA A 36 -37.83 -1.52 15.07
C ALA A 36 -38.77 -0.71 14.15
N PRO A 37 -39.33 -1.31 13.08
CA PRO A 37 -40.22 -0.63 12.15
C PRO A 37 -41.37 0.11 12.86
N GLY A 38 -41.53 1.39 12.55
CA GLY A 38 -42.61 2.21 13.11
C GLY A 38 -42.49 2.58 14.59
N ILE A 39 -41.35 2.25 15.25
CA ILE A 39 -41.10 2.59 16.66
C ILE A 39 -40.13 3.78 16.75
N GLU A 40 -40.50 4.80 17.54
CA GLU A 40 -39.65 5.97 17.79
C GLU A 40 -38.64 5.74 18.93
N LYS A 41 -38.90 4.77 19.80
CA LYS A 41 -37.99 4.40 20.90
C LYS A 41 -36.91 3.41 20.43
N PRO A 42 -35.67 3.54 20.91
CA PRO A 42 -34.60 2.58 20.60
C PRO A 42 -34.99 1.15 20.94
N TYR A 43 -34.59 0.20 20.08
CA TYR A 43 -34.99 -1.19 20.16
C TYR A 43 -34.32 -1.89 21.35
N THR A 44 -35.11 -2.64 22.13
CA THR A 44 -34.63 -3.53 23.19
C THR A 44 -35.23 -4.90 22.97
N GLY A 45 -34.38 -5.90 22.75
CA GLY A 45 -34.81 -7.27 22.48
C GLY A 45 -33.78 -8.09 21.72
N ASN A 46 -34.10 -9.36 21.50
CA ASN A 46 -33.27 -10.28 20.74
C ASN A 46 -33.44 -10.04 19.23
N VAL A 47 -32.39 -10.29 18.47
CA VAL A 47 -32.38 -10.17 17.01
C VAL A 47 -31.83 -11.44 16.38
N LEU A 48 -32.36 -11.81 15.23
CA LEU A 48 -31.77 -12.79 14.33
C LEU A 48 -31.52 -12.13 12.98
N GLY A 49 -30.30 -12.24 12.47
CA GLY A 49 -30.01 -11.97 11.07
C GLY A 49 -29.82 -13.29 10.34
N SER A 50 -30.46 -13.45 9.20
CA SER A 50 -30.25 -14.59 8.31
C SER A 50 -29.59 -14.15 6.99
N TYR A 51 -28.86 -15.08 6.38
CA TYR A 51 -28.42 -15.02 4.99
C TYR A 51 -29.62 -15.16 4.05
N ASP A 52 -29.40 -14.94 2.75
CA ASP A 52 -30.47 -15.01 1.74
C ASP A 52 -30.94 -16.45 1.48
N ASP A 53 -30.11 -17.44 1.82
CA ASP A 53 -30.44 -18.87 1.83
C ASP A 53 -31.26 -19.31 3.09
N GLY A 54 -31.50 -18.38 4.02
CA GLY A 54 -32.24 -18.62 5.25
C GLY A 54 -31.38 -19.05 6.45
N ASN A 55 -30.10 -19.38 6.25
CA ASN A 55 -29.21 -19.77 7.35
C ASN A 55 -28.93 -18.60 8.29
N ASN A 56 -28.70 -18.90 9.58
CA ASN A 56 -28.38 -17.87 10.55
C ASN A 56 -27.05 -17.19 10.17
N LYS A 57 -27.05 -15.86 10.14
CA LYS A 57 -25.88 -15.01 9.90
C LYS A 57 -25.34 -14.45 11.21
N MET A 58 -26.23 -14.03 12.09
CA MET A 58 -25.89 -13.55 13.42
C MET A 58 -27.08 -13.59 14.36
N GLU A 59 -26.82 -13.73 15.65
CA GLU A 59 -27.81 -13.60 16.70
C GLU A 59 -27.22 -12.82 17.88
N GLY A 60 -28.10 -12.12 18.60
CA GLY A 60 -27.72 -11.36 19.78
C GLY A 60 -28.87 -10.53 20.31
N SER A 61 -28.55 -9.54 21.14
CA SER A 61 -29.52 -8.65 21.74
C SER A 61 -29.11 -7.19 21.67
N TYR A 62 -30.13 -6.33 21.57
CA TYR A 62 -30.01 -4.88 21.72
C TYR A 62 -30.65 -4.45 23.05
N VAL A 63 -30.05 -3.45 23.70
CA VAL A 63 -30.62 -2.72 24.83
C VAL A 63 -30.51 -1.23 24.51
N ASP A 64 -31.64 -0.54 24.49
CA ASP A 64 -31.76 0.88 24.12
C ASP A 64 -31.11 1.20 22.77
N GLY A 65 -31.28 0.31 21.79
CA GLY A 65 -30.75 0.45 20.43
C GLY A 65 -29.25 0.19 20.29
N LEU A 66 -28.56 -0.22 21.36
CA LEU A 66 -27.14 -0.58 21.36
C LEU A 66 -26.94 -2.08 21.55
N MET A 67 -25.94 -2.65 20.89
CA MET A 67 -25.58 -4.06 21.01
C MET A 67 -25.17 -4.35 22.45
N ASP A 68 -25.86 -5.26 23.13
CA ASP A 68 -25.58 -5.61 24.52
C ASP A 68 -25.82 -7.10 24.75
N GLY A 69 -24.92 -7.75 25.49
CA GLY A 69 -25.00 -9.19 25.76
C GLY A 69 -24.14 -10.03 24.82
N MET A 70 -24.45 -11.33 24.75
CA MET A 70 -23.70 -12.29 23.93
C MET A 70 -24.15 -12.21 22.48
N TRP A 71 -23.19 -12.20 21.58
CA TRP A 71 -23.41 -12.20 20.15
C TRP A 71 -22.68 -13.36 19.50
N THR A 72 -23.36 -14.05 18.61
CA THR A 72 -22.80 -15.12 17.79
C THR A 72 -22.97 -14.75 16.33
N TYR A 73 -21.90 -14.95 15.56
CA TYR A 73 -21.85 -14.76 14.11
C TYR A 73 -21.53 -16.08 13.47
N TYR A 74 -22.12 -16.34 12.32
CA TYR A 74 -21.97 -17.59 11.59
C TYR A 74 -21.38 -17.35 10.20
N TYR A 75 -20.85 -18.41 9.62
CA TYR A 75 -20.59 -18.51 8.19
C TYR A 75 -21.89 -18.95 7.45
N PRO A 76 -21.95 -18.81 6.12
CA PRO A 76 -23.14 -19.23 5.35
C PRO A 76 -23.50 -20.72 5.52
N ASP A 77 -22.52 -21.57 5.81
CA ASP A 77 -22.68 -23.00 6.11
C ASP A 77 -23.20 -23.28 7.54
N GLY A 78 -23.43 -22.24 8.34
CA GLY A 78 -23.91 -22.34 9.73
C GLY A 78 -22.81 -22.56 10.77
N VAL A 79 -21.54 -22.72 10.38
CA VAL A 79 -20.44 -22.83 11.33
C VAL A 79 -20.27 -21.51 12.09
N THR A 80 -20.03 -21.57 13.39
CA THR A 80 -19.79 -20.36 14.19
C THR A 80 -18.51 -19.69 13.70
N LYS A 81 -18.62 -18.44 13.24
CA LYS A 81 -17.52 -17.59 12.78
C LYS A 81 -16.88 -16.82 13.91
N ALA A 82 -17.69 -16.30 14.82
CA ALA A 82 -17.22 -15.57 15.98
C ALA A 82 -18.27 -15.57 17.07
N LYS A 83 -17.83 -15.52 18.33
CA LYS A 83 -18.73 -15.25 19.45
C LYS A 83 -18.04 -14.41 20.50
N GLY A 84 -18.80 -13.56 21.17
CA GLY A 84 -18.29 -12.74 22.26
C GLY A 84 -19.35 -11.78 22.78
N ARG A 85 -18.97 -10.98 23.77
CA ARG A 85 -19.88 -10.05 24.44
C ARG A 85 -19.72 -8.63 23.91
N PHE A 86 -20.85 -7.95 23.72
CA PHE A 86 -20.91 -6.50 23.60
C PHE A 86 -21.47 -5.89 24.89
N ILE A 87 -21.01 -4.69 25.22
CA ILE A 87 -21.58 -3.80 26.22
C ILE A 87 -21.81 -2.45 25.55
N ARG A 88 -23.08 -2.05 25.41
CA ARG A 88 -23.49 -0.77 24.81
C ARG A 88 -22.77 -0.43 23.49
N GLY A 89 -22.63 -1.39 22.57
CA GLY A 89 -21.96 -1.21 21.28
C GLY A 89 -22.85 -0.50 20.24
N ASP A 90 -22.30 0.49 19.53
CA ASP A 90 -22.99 1.28 18.49
C ASP A 90 -23.04 0.61 17.11
N GLY A 91 -22.51 -0.62 16.99
CA GLY A 91 -22.36 -1.32 15.71
C GLY A 91 -21.27 -0.73 14.79
N GLY A 92 -20.51 0.25 15.26
CA GLY A 92 -19.51 0.98 14.50
C GLY A 92 -18.14 0.33 14.44
N ASN A 93 -17.24 0.98 13.68
CA ASN A 93 -15.85 0.55 13.48
C ASN A 93 -15.77 -0.92 13.02
N ILE A 94 -16.49 -1.24 11.94
CA ILE A 94 -16.61 -2.59 11.41
C ILE A 94 -15.23 -3.11 11.00
N HIS A 95 -14.88 -4.31 11.47
CA HIS A 95 -13.63 -4.95 11.08
C HIS A 95 -13.69 -5.33 9.59
N LYS A 96 -12.81 -4.74 8.77
CA LYS A 96 -12.85 -4.83 7.30
C LYS A 96 -12.98 -6.24 6.72
N ILE A 97 -12.40 -7.24 7.38
CA ILE A 97 -12.40 -8.64 6.89
C ILE A 97 -13.58 -9.43 7.45
N SER A 98 -13.75 -9.49 8.78
CA SER A 98 -14.84 -10.26 9.38
C SER A 98 -16.22 -9.64 9.21
N GLY A 99 -16.33 -8.34 8.96
CA GLY A 99 -17.61 -7.62 8.88
C GLY A 99 -18.29 -7.43 10.25
N ILE A 100 -17.58 -7.69 11.34
CA ILE A 100 -18.13 -7.62 12.70
C ILE A 100 -17.78 -6.27 13.35
N PRO A 101 -18.73 -5.58 14.00
CA PRO A 101 -18.46 -4.37 14.78
C PRO A 101 -17.36 -4.56 15.84
N LYS A 102 -16.55 -3.53 16.05
CA LYS A 102 -15.49 -3.54 17.08
C LYS A 102 -15.88 -2.73 18.32
N ASN A 103 -16.68 -1.69 18.13
CA ASN A 103 -17.08 -0.81 19.23
C ASN A 103 -17.98 -1.57 20.23
N GLY A 104 -17.68 -1.42 21.52
CA GLY A 104 -18.42 -2.06 22.62
C GLY A 104 -18.08 -3.54 22.85
N ARG A 105 -17.11 -4.14 22.12
CA ARG A 105 -16.64 -5.50 22.47
C ARG A 105 -16.04 -5.50 23.87
N ASN A 106 -16.39 -6.49 24.66
CA ASN A 106 -15.89 -6.62 26.03
C ASN A 106 -15.65 -8.09 26.38
N GLY A 107 -14.59 -8.37 27.14
CA GLY A 107 -14.25 -9.70 27.60
C GLY A 107 -13.77 -10.62 26.46
N GLU A 108 -14.03 -11.91 26.62
CA GLU A 108 -13.54 -12.92 25.68
C GLU A 108 -14.32 -12.89 24.36
N TRP A 109 -13.57 -12.88 23.27
CA TRP A 109 -14.03 -13.05 21.91
C TRP A 109 -13.28 -14.19 21.27
N ILE A 110 -14.00 -15.18 20.77
CA ILE A 110 -13.42 -16.33 20.08
C ILE A 110 -13.77 -16.22 18.61
N ILE A 111 -12.74 -16.30 17.76
CA ILE A 111 -12.86 -16.33 16.30
C ILE A 111 -12.51 -17.73 15.82
N TYR A 112 -13.28 -18.22 14.87
CA TYR A 112 -13.13 -19.55 14.31
C TYR A 112 -12.85 -19.48 12.81
N TYR A 113 -12.29 -20.55 12.27
CA TYR A 113 -12.24 -20.82 10.83
C TYR A 113 -13.56 -21.44 10.34
N PRO A 114 -13.82 -21.48 9.02
CA PRO A 114 -14.94 -22.22 8.44
C PRO A 114 -14.95 -23.72 8.82
N SER A 115 -13.78 -24.30 9.08
CA SER A 115 -13.61 -25.66 9.62
C SER A 115 -14.17 -25.84 11.04
N GLY A 116 -14.46 -24.75 11.76
CA GLY A 116 -14.83 -24.75 13.17
C GLY A 116 -13.65 -24.74 14.15
N ASN A 117 -12.40 -24.82 13.68
CA ASN A 117 -11.24 -24.69 14.55
C ASN A 117 -11.04 -23.25 15.00
N VAL A 118 -10.45 -23.09 16.19
CA VAL A 118 -10.20 -21.76 16.76
C VAL A 118 -9.09 -21.05 15.98
N ASN A 119 -9.42 -19.94 15.35
CA ASN A 119 -8.44 -19.03 14.74
C ASN A 119 -7.77 -18.16 15.80
N ALA A 120 -8.53 -17.61 16.75
CA ALA A 120 -7.98 -16.73 17.77
C ALA A 120 -8.92 -16.56 18.96
N LYS A 121 -8.34 -16.18 20.10
CA LYS A 121 -9.07 -15.72 21.28
C LYS A 121 -8.54 -14.34 21.68
N TYR A 122 -9.45 -13.39 21.89
CA TYR A 122 -9.13 -12.01 22.24
C TYR A 122 -9.81 -11.64 23.55
N GLN A 123 -9.11 -10.89 24.40
CA GLN A 123 -9.64 -10.35 25.64
C GLN A 123 -9.71 -8.82 25.52
N TYR A 124 -10.92 -8.28 25.45
CA TYR A 124 -11.15 -6.83 25.38
C TYR A 124 -11.44 -6.26 26.77
N ASP A 125 -10.89 -5.09 27.06
CA ASP A 125 -11.24 -4.35 28.28
C ASP A 125 -12.64 -3.70 28.19
N VAL A 126 -13.06 -3.06 29.29
CA VAL A 126 -14.36 -2.36 29.39
C VAL A 126 -14.54 -1.22 28.39
N ASN A 127 -13.45 -0.73 27.79
CA ASN A 127 -13.44 0.32 26.78
C ASN A 127 -13.30 -0.25 25.35
N GLY A 128 -13.33 -1.58 25.19
CA GLY A 128 -13.11 -2.26 23.91
C GLY A 128 -11.69 -2.16 23.38
N LYS A 129 -10.71 -1.79 24.22
CA LYS A 129 -9.30 -1.76 23.88
C LYS A 129 -8.62 -3.10 24.21
N PHE A 130 -7.55 -3.36 23.48
CA PHE A 130 -6.75 -4.58 23.60
C PHE A 130 -5.32 -4.17 23.96
N ASP A 131 -4.83 -4.64 25.12
CA ASP A 131 -3.54 -4.24 25.72
C ASP A 131 -2.74 -5.49 26.13
N GLN A 132 -2.62 -6.46 25.23
CA GLN A 132 -2.03 -7.78 25.50
C GLN A 132 -1.36 -8.37 24.25
N GLU A 133 -0.77 -9.57 24.40
CA GLU A 133 -0.33 -10.38 23.26
C GLU A 133 -1.52 -11.03 22.54
N ARG A 134 -1.57 -10.85 21.23
CA ARG A 134 -2.54 -11.45 20.33
C ARG A 134 -1.90 -12.66 19.65
N LEU A 135 -2.41 -13.85 19.96
CA LEU A 135 -2.09 -15.08 19.26
C LEU A 135 -3.21 -15.43 18.27
N GLU A 136 -2.83 -15.61 17.01
CA GLU A 136 -3.64 -16.24 15.98
C GLU A 136 -3.03 -17.60 15.65
N LEU A 137 -3.89 -18.58 15.42
CA LEU A 137 -3.55 -19.95 15.07
C LEU A 137 -3.89 -20.20 13.60
N HIS A 138 -3.18 -21.15 13.00
CA HIS A 138 -3.57 -21.79 11.76
C HIS A 138 -4.72 -22.75 12.04
N ASP A 139 -5.40 -23.18 10.98
CA ASP A 139 -6.50 -24.13 11.09
C ASP A 139 -6.10 -25.46 11.74
N ASN A 140 -4.84 -25.88 11.53
CA ASN A 140 -4.23 -27.03 12.20
C ASN A 140 -3.85 -26.80 13.68
N GLY A 141 -4.26 -25.68 14.28
CA GLY A 141 -4.03 -25.34 15.68
C GLY A 141 -2.64 -24.81 16.02
N LYS A 142 -1.72 -24.73 15.06
CA LYS A 142 -0.35 -24.24 15.28
C LYS A 142 -0.28 -22.72 15.23
N GLU A 143 0.70 -22.12 15.90
CA GLU A 143 0.87 -20.66 15.92
C GLU A 143 1.01 -20.09 14.51
N LYS A 144 0.27 -19.01 14.23
CA LYS A 144 0.27 -18.32 12.93
C LYS A 144 0.82 -16.92 13.06
N ILE A 145 0.31 -16.14 14.01
CA ILE A 145 0.74 -14.77 14.27
C ILE A 145 0.77 -14.53 15.77
N LEU A 146 1.83 -13.91 16.25
CA LEU A 146 1.92 -13.37 17.60
C LEU A 146 2.22 -11.88 17.49
N MET A 147 1.44 -11.04 18.15
CA MET A 147 1.63 -9.58 18.13
C MET A 147 1.27 -8.94 19.46
N HIS A 148 2.13 -8.08 19.98
CA HIS A 148 1.85 -7.28 21.16
C HIS A 148 1.15 -5.95 20.80
N TYR A 149 0.15 -5.57 21.60
CA TYR A 149 -0.57 -4.31 21.47
C TYR A 149 -0.47 -3.52 22.77
N VAL A 150 -0.27 -2.21 22.64
CA VAL A 150 -0.39 -1.25 23.73
C VAL A 150 -1.55 -0.29 23.44
N ASN A 151 -2.54 -0.23 24.31
CA ASN A 151 -3.74 0.62 24.17
C ASN A 151 -4.47 0.47 22.81
N GLY A 152 -4.53 -0.74 22.27
CA GLY A 152 -5.14 -1.04 20.97
C GLY A 152 -4.26 -0.69 19.76
N THR A 153 -3.03 -0.24 19.96
CA THR A 153 -2.05 0.04 18.90
C THR A 153 -0.94 -1.01 18.92
N PRO A 154 -0.52 -1.59 17.78
CA PRO A 154 0.62 -2.50 17.74
C PRO A 154 1.88 -1.82 18.27
N ASP A 155 2.52 -2.43 19.27
CA ASP A 155 3.74 -1.91 19.87
C ASP A 155 4.55 -3.08 20.43
N GLY A 156 5.80 -3.24 19.98
CA GLY A 156 6.62 -4.42 20.28
C GLY A 156 6.67 -5.44 19.13
N ARG A 157 7.00 -6.69 19.46
CA ARG A 157 7.35 -7.71 18.47
C ARG A 157 6.12 -8.28 17.76
N ARG A 158 6.24 -8.51 16.46
CA ARG A 158 5.36 -9.34 15.64
C ARG A 158 6.12 -10.51 15.05
N LEU A 159 5.61 -11.71 15.30
CA LEU A 159 6.08 -12.96 14.72
C LEU A 159 4.99 -13.59 13.87
N GLU A 160 5.38 -14.21 12.78
CA GLU A 160 4.51 -15.06 11.98
C GLU A 160 5.22 -16.36 11.65
N TRP A 161 4.45 -17.43 11.58
CA TRP A 161 4.94 -18.77 11.27
C TRP A 161 4.15 -19.37 10.10
N TYR A 162 4.81 -20.25 9.37
CA TYR A 162 4.15 -21.14 8.42
C TYR A 162 3.38 -22.23 9.19
N SER A 163 2.46 -22.92 8.50
CA SER A 163 1.70 -24.04 9.09
C SER A 163 2.58 -25.23 9.53
N ASN A 164 3.85 -25.26 9.11
CA ASN A 164 4.87 -26.21 9.54
C ASN A 164 5.74 -25.71 10.72
N GLU A 165 5.30 -24.69 11.45
CA GLU A 165 5.96 -24.12 12.65
C GLU A 165 7.27 -23.39 12.39
N GLN A 166 7.75 -23.36 11.15
CA GLN A 166 8.91 -22.57 10.81
C GLN A 166 8.55 -21.09 10.80
N LYS A 167 9.46 -20.25 11.31
CA LYS A 167 9.29 -18.80 11.25
C LYS A 167 9.10 -18.37 9.81
N LYS A 168 8.10 -17.55 9.56
CA LYS A 168 7.81 -16.90 8.28
C LYS A 168 8.31 -15.47 8.31
N LEU A 169 8.05 -14.78 9.42
CA LEU A 169 8.31 -13.36 9.54
C LEU A 169 8.57 -12.94 11.00
N ASN A 170 9.43 -11.94 11.19
CA ASN A 170 9.75 -11.34 12.48
C ASN A 170 10.07 -9.86 12.30
N TYR A 171 9.39 -8.98 13.02
CA TYR A 171 9.67 -7.55 13.02
C TYR A 171 9.06 -6.86 14.24
N PHE A 172 9.35 -5.57 14.45
CA PHE A 172 8.84 -4.82 15.59
C PHE A 172 7.99 -3.62 15.14
N TYR A 173 7.09 -3.22 16.01
CA TYR A 173 6.40 -1.95 15.99
C TYR A 173 6.91 -1.07 17.13
N GLU A 174 6.97 0.23 16.89
CA GLU A 174 7.12 1.27 17.90
C GLU A 174 5.99 2.29 17.64
N ASN A 175 5.06 2.42 18.59
CA ASN A 175 3.90 3.31 18.47
C ASN A 175 3.11 3.14 17.15
N GLY A 176 2.82 1.88 16.77
CA GLY A 176 2.07 1.54 15.56
C GLY A 176 2.87 1.63 14.24
N LYS A 177 4.15 2.01 14.27
CA LYS A 177 5.01 2.07 13.07
C LYS A 177 6.07 1.00 13.11
N LYS A 178 6.38 0.38 11.95
CA LYS A 178 7.47 -0.61 11.86
C LYS A 178 8.80 -0.01 12.32
N HIS A 179 9.51 -0.70 13.19
CA HIS A 179 10.79 -0.28 13.76
C HIS A 179 11.72 -1.49 13.90
N GLY A 180 13.03 -1.26 13.83
CA GLY A 180 14.05 -2.25 14.07
C GLY A 180 14.22 -3.26 12.92
N GLU A 181 14.77 -4.42 13.28
CA GLU A 181 15.05 -5.48 12.31
C GLU A 181 13.76 -6.16 11.83
N TRP A 182 13.63 -6.29 10.52
CA TRP A 182 12.62 -7.11 9.87
C TRP A 182 13.33 -8.27 9.19
N THR A 183 12.91 -9.49 9.47
CA THR A 183 13.47 -10.70 8.85
C THR A 183 12.35 -11.60 8.39
N SER A 184 12.47 -12.15 7.18
CA SER A 184 11.59 -13.19 6.64
C SER A 184 12.38 -14.43 6.26
N TRP A 185 11.72 -15.59 6.28
CA TRP A 185 12.33 -16.87 5.96
C TRP A 185 11.52 -17.63 4.91
N TYR A 186 12.18 -18.55 4.20
CA TYR A 186 11.53 -19.55 3.35
C TYR A 186 10.84 -20.62 4.19
N LYS A 187 9.90 -21.38 3.61
CA LYS A 187 9.21 -22.52 4.25
C LYS A 187 10.15 -23.68 4.64
N GLY A 188 11.42 -23.64 4.21
CA GLY A 188 12.48 -24.55 4.64
C GLY A 188 13.38 -23.99 5.75
N GLY A 189 13.12 -22.78 6.24
CA GLY A 189 13.75 -22.22 7.44
C GLY A 189 15.00 -21.39 7.16
N THR A 190 15.45 -21.33 5.90
CA THR A 190 16.53 -20.43 5.48
C THR A 190 16.03 -18.98 5.45
N LYS A 191 16.88 -18.02 5.85
CA LYS A 191 16.56 -16.59 5.73
C LYS A 191 16.26 -16.28 4.25
N LYS A 192 15.30 -15.39 4.02
CA LYS A 192 14.89 -14.91 2.69
C LYS A 192 15.30 -13.47 2.52
N HIS A 193 14.84 -12.59 3.40
CA HIS A 193 15.24 -11.18 3.43
C HIS A 193 15.46 -10.72 4.87
N GLN A 194 16.32 -9.71 5.01
CA GLN A 194 16.56 -8.98 6.25
C GLN A 194 16.69 -7.50 5.91
N TYR A 195 15.93 -6.68 6.63
CA TYR A 195 15.89 -5.23 6.50
C TYR A 195 16.00 -4.59 7.89
N PHE A 196 16.33 -3.30 7.90
CA PHE A 196 16.25 -2.48 9.11
C PHE A 196 15.33 -1.27 8.86
N TYR A 197 14.26 -1.18 9.64
CA TYR A 197 13.34 -0.05 9.67
C TYR A 197 13.72 0.92 10.78
N ASP A 198 13.68 2.21 10.49
CA ASP A 198 13.71 3.26 11.51
C ASP A 198 12.45 4.10 11.38
N ARG A 199 11.53 3.92 12.34
CA ARG A 199 10.24 4.63 12.46
C ARG A 199 9.43 4.69 11.15
N GLY A 200 9.36 3.55 10.45
CA GLY A 200 8.61 3.37 9.22
C GLY A 200 9.36 3.69 7.92
N LYS A 201 10.65 4.07 7.98
CA LYS A 201 11.49 4.27 6.80
C LYS A 201 12.55 3.17 6.69
N GLU A 202 12.74 2.61 5.50
CA GLU A 202 13.79 1.63 5.18
C GLU A 202 15.13 2.36 5.13
N ILE A 203 16.01 2.16 6.12
CA ILE A 203 17.11 3.11 6.32
C ILE A 203 18.51 2.54 6.30
N ARG A 204 18.79 1.22 6.37
CA ARG A 204 20.20 0.82 6.58
C ARG A 204 20.75 -0.27 5.69
N THR A 205 20.29 -1.50 5.83
CA THR A 205 20.93 -2.65 5.15
C THR A 205 19.87 -3.61 4.65
N LYS A 206 19.97 -3.98 3.37
CA LYS A 206 19.17 -5.04 2.73
C LYS A 206 20.08 -6.23 2.52
N THR A 207 19.75 -7.34 3.15
CA THR A 207 20.38 -8.63 2.84
C THR A 207 19.30 -9.58 2.33
N ILE A 208 19.59 -10.21 1.19
CA ILE A 208 18.72 -11.18 0.53
C ILE A 208 19.51 -12.47 0.41
N TRP A 209 18.85 -13.59 0.61
CA TRP A 209 19.43 -14.92 0.44
C TRP A 209 18.68 -15.70 -0.63
N TRP A 210 19.38 -16.62 -1.26
CA TRP A 210 18.79 -17.68 -2.08
C TRP A 210 18.13 -18.74 -1.20
N SER A 211 17.24 -19.55 -1.76
CA SER A 211 16.55 -20.63 -1.02
C SER A 211 17.51 -21.66 -0.43
N ASN A 212 18.71 -21.83 -1.00
CA ASN A 212 19.77 -22.70 -0.49
C ASN A 212 20.59 -22.08 0.66
N GLY A 213 20.26 -20.86 1.11
CA GLY A 213 20.91 -20.19 2.23
C GLY A 213 22.15 -19.36 1.87
N ASN A 214 22.60 -19.37 0.61
CA ASN A 214 23.67 -18.47 0.17
C ASN A 214 23.17 -17.04 0.05
N LYS A 215 24.01 -16.03 0.35
CA LYS A 215 23.65 -14.63 0.09
C LYS A 215 23.36 -14.44 -1.41
N LYS A 216 22.40 -13.59 -1.72
CA LYS A 216 22.04 -13.16 -3.07
C LYS A 216 22.46 -11.72 -3.29
N ILE A 217 22.07 -10.83 -2.37
CA ILE A 217 22.36 -9.39 -2.40
C ILE A 217 22.64 -8.91 -0.98
N GLU A 218 23.59 -7.99 -0.84
CA GLU A 218 23.88 -7.25 0.39
C GLU A 218 24.24 -5.83 -0.02
N GLY A 219 23.62 -4.84 0.62
CA GLY A 219 23.93 -3.45 0.34
C GLY A 219 23.20 -2.49 1.27
N ASN A 220 23.71 -1.26 1.29
CA ASN A 220 23.22 -0.22 2.18
C ASN A 220 22.36 0.81 1.45
N PHE A 221 21.42 1.40 2.17
CA PHE A 221 20.55 2.43 1.64
C PHE A 221 20.60 3.67 2.53
N LYS A 222 20.54 4.84 1.93
CA LYS A 222 20.43 6.13 2.61
C LYS A 222 19.30 6.93 1.98
N GLY A 223 18.30 7.30 2.77
CA GLY A 223 17.13 8.05 2.27
C GLY A 223 16.35 7.33 1.16
N GLY A 224 16.36 6.00 1.14
CA GLY A 224 15.71 5.18 0.10
C GLY A 224 16.54 4.98 -1.18
N ARG A 225 17.77 5.50 -1.25
CA ARG A 225 18.68 5.30 -2.39
C ARG A 225 19.84 4.40 -2.02
N LYS A 226 20.39 3.65 -2.98
CA LYS A 226 21.60 2.83 -2.78
C LYS A 226 22.75 3.74 -2.40
N ASP A 227 23.44 3.44 -1.31
CA ASP A 227 24.53 4.28 -0.80
C ASP A 227 25.57 3.39 -0.09
N GLY A 228 26.80 3.40 -0.57
CA GLY A 228 27.88 2.52 -0.14
C GLY A 228 28.06 1.27 -1.01
N GLN A 229 28.70 0.26 -0.43
CA GLN A 229 29.03 -0.98 -1.12
C GLN A 229 27.81 -1.89 -1.32
N PHE A 230 27.69 -2.44 -2.52
CA PHE A 230 26.72 -3.45 -2.93
C PHE A 230 27.42 -4.68 -3.47
N ILE A 231 27.07 -5.82 -2.90
CA ILE A 231 27.60 -7.11 -3.33
C ILE A 231 26.44 -8.00 -3.77
N ILE A 232 26.61 -8.66 -4.90
CA ILE A 232 25.68 -9.63 -5.46
C ILE A 232 26.43 -10.95 -5.62
N TRP A 233 25.78 -12.06 -5.31
CA TRP A 233 26.35 -13.41 -5.44
C TRP A 233 25.48 -14.29 -6.35
N TYR A 234 26.14 -15.23 -7.01
CA TYR A 234 25.47 -16.34 -7.69
C TYR A 234 24.89 -17.34 -6.68
N LYS A 235 23.98 -18.21 -7.14
CA LYS A 235 23.38 -19.26 -6.30
C LYS A 235 24.42 -20.23 -5.73
N ASN A 236 25.56 -20.41 -6.39
CA ASN A 236 26.69 -21.22 -5.91
C ASN A 236 27.53 -20.54 -4.80
N GLY A 237 27.18 -19.31 -4.39
CA GLY A 237 27.86 -18.58 -3.32
C GLY A 237 29.07 -17.76 -3.77
N GLN A 238 29.47 -17.82 -5.04
CA GLN A 238 30.54 -16.98 -5.57
C GLN A 238 30.05 -15.56 -5.84
N LYS A 239 30.92 -14.57 -5.66
CA LYS A 239 30.61 -13.17 -6.00
C LYS A 239 30.26 -13.07 -7.49
N LYS A 240 29.26 -12.25 -7.80
CA LYS A 240 28.82 -11.89 -9.15
C LYS A 240 29.19 -10.44 -9.46
N LEU A 241 28.98 -9.56 -8.48
CA LEU A 241 29.20 -8.13 -8.59
C LEU A 241 29.58 -7.54 -7.22
N ASP A 242 30.47 -6.59 -7.22
CA ASP A 242 30.89 -5.77 -6.08
C ASP A 242 31.05 -4.35 -6.62
N CYS A 243 30.20 -3.44 -6.16
CA CYS A 243 30.11 -2.10 -6.72
C CYS A 243 29.78 -1.07 -5.63
N PHE A 244 30.15 0.18 -5.87
CA PHE A 244 29.90 1.27 -4.92
C PHE A 244 28.88 2.27 -5.49
N PHE A 245 27.99 2.74 -4.63
CA PHE A 245 27.01 3.76 -4.94
C PHE A 245 27.16 4.98 -4.02
N VAL A 246 26.86 6.17 -4.54
CA VAL A 246 26.71 7.40 -3.75
C VAL A 246 25.37 8.02 -4.14
N ASP A 247 24.46 8.17 -3.18
CA ASP A 247 23.11 8.74 -3.37
C ASP A 247 22.33 8.16 -4.58
N GLY A 248 22.50 6.86 -4.84
CA GLY A 248 21.83 6.09 -5.89
C GLY A 248 22.58 5.98 -7.21
N VAL A 249 23.70 6.68 -7.37
CA VAL A 249 24.51 6.72 -8.60
C VAL A 249 25.75 5.85 -8.43
N LYS A 250 26.18 5.10 -9.46
CA LYS A 250 27.43 4.34 -9.39
C LYS A 250 28.61 5.30 -9.37
N ASP A 251 29.32 5.32 -8.24
CA ASP A 251 30.50 6.15 -8.04
C ASP A 251 31.48 5.39 -7.16
N GLY A 252 32.65 5.05 -7.71
CA GLY A 252 33.67 4.24 -7.06
C GLY A 252 33.96 2.92 -7.78
N THR A 253 34.48 1.94 -7.04
CA THR A 253 34.98 0.69 -7.61
C THR A 253 33.84 -0.18 -8.15
N TRP A 254 34.11 -0.83 -9.28
CA TRP A 254 33.24 -1.83 -9.89
C TRP A 254 34.05 -3.07 -10.24
N THR A 255 33.63 -4.23 -9.72
CA THR A 255 34.21 -5.52 -10.06
C THR A 255 33.10 -6.53 -10.28
N SER A 256 33.17 -7.31 -11.35
CA SER A 256 32.25 -8.42 -11.59
C SER A 256 33.00 -9.70 -11.94
N TRP A 257 32.36 -10.84 -11.70
CA TRP A 257 32.96 -12.18 -11.85
C TRP A 257 32.05 -13.12 -12.65
N TYR A 258 32.66 -14.13 -13.26
CA TYR A 258 31.97 -15.27 -13.87
C TYR A 258 31.50 -16.26 -12.80
N LYS A 259 30.65 -17.22 -13.18
CA LYS A 259 30.15 -18.28 -12.29
C LYS A 259 31.22 -19.25 -11.79
N ASN A 260 32.43 -19.20 -12.35
CA ASN A 260 33.58 -19.99 -11.91
C ASN A 260 34.46 -19.25 -10.88
N GLY A 261 34.16 -17.98 -10.59
CA GLY A 261 34.84 -17.18 -9.57
C GLY A 261 35.97 -16.32 -10.11
N GLN A 262 36.27 -16.42 -11.40
CA GLN A 262 37.26 -15.55 -12.03
C GLN A 262 36.67 -14.18 -12.38
N LYS A 263 37.52 -13.14 -12.35
CA LYS A 263 37.08 -11.78 -12.69
C LYS A 263 36.57 -11.75 -14.13
N LYS A 264 35.56 -10.94 -14.37
CA LYS A 264 34.96 -10.67 -15.68
C LYS A 264 35.32 -9.27 -16.17
N MET A 265 35.23 -8.29 -15.28
CA MET A 265 35.74 -6.94 -15.51
C MET A 265 35.93 -6.21 -14.19
N GLU A 266 36.86 -5.26 -14.19
CA GLU A 266 37.02 -4.30 -13.11
C GLU A 266 37.41 -2.91 -13.61
N GLY A 267 37.06 -1.89 -12.82
CA GLY A 267 37.36 -0.49 -13.10
C GLY A 267 36.71 0.44 -12.08
N VAL A 268 36.71 1.74 -12.40
CA VAL A 268 36.08 2.78 -11.59
C VAL A 268 34.93 3.40 -12.38
N CYS A 269 33.80 3.66 -11.71
CA CYS A 269 32.69 4.45 -12.22
C CYS A 269 32.68 5.82 -11.55
N ARG A 270 32.23 6.85 -12.28
CA ARG A 270 31.83 8.15 -11.74
C ARG A 270 30.59 8.63 -12.50
N ASP A 271 29.56 9.05 -11.77
CA ASP A 271 28.28 9.47 -12.36
C ASP A 271 27.70 8.46 -13.36
N ASP A 272 27.67 7.17 -12.98
CA ASP A 272 27.25 6.04 -13.81
C ASP A 272 28.09 5.77 -15.08
N LYS A 273 29.18 6.51 -15.28
CA LYS A 273 30.09 6.36 -16.44
C LYS A 273 31.39 5.68 -16.03
N ALA A 274 31.92 4.84 -16.91
CA ALA A 274 33.26 4.29 -16.77
C ALA A 274 34.32 5.41 -16.77
N LEU A 275 35.22 5.39 -15.78
CA LEU A 275 36.31 6.34 -15.61
C LEU A 275 37.64 5.60 -15.58
N GLY A 276 38.62 6.10 -16.34
CA GLY A 276 39.98 5.59 -16.36
C GLY A 276 40.09 4.19 -16.94
N GLU A 277 41.06 3.41 -16.44
CA GLU A 277 41.34 2.08 -16.96
C GLU A 277 40.30 1.04 -16.52
N TRP A 278 39.80 0.28 -17.49
CA TRP A 278 38.91 -0.84 -17.32
C TRP A 278 39.53 -2.09 -17.92
N THR A 279 39.70 -3.10 -17.07
CA THR A 279 40.25 -4.40 -17.47
C THR A 279 39.13 -5.40 -17.62
N TYR A 280 39.08 -6.09 -18.75
CA TYR A 280 38.13 -7.14 -19.06
C TYR A 280 38.89 -8.46 -19.17
N TYR A 281 38.31 -9.52 -18.63
CA TYR A 281 38.92 -10.84 -18.53
C TYR A 281 38.07 -11.89 -19.26
N ASN A 282 38.72 -12.94 -19.73
CA ASN A 282 38.07 -14.15 -20.24
C ASN A 282 37.70 -15.09 -19.08
N GLU A 283 36.93 -16.14 -19.37
CA GLU A 283 36.53 -17.16 -18.38
C GLU A 283 37.67 -18.08 -17.92
N ASP A 284 38.87 -17.96 -18.50
CA ASP A 284 40.10 -18.63 -18.05
C ASP A 284 40.99 -17.73 -17.16
N GLY A 285 40.64 -16.45 -17.03
CA GLY A 285 41.32 -15.46 -16.20
C GLY A 285 42.34 -14.63 -16.98
N SER A 286 42.56 -14.95 -18.25
CA SER A 286 43.42 -14.15 -19.14
C SER A 286 42.78 -12.79 -19.41
N ILE A 287 43.62 -11.75 -19.58
CA ILE A 287 43.16 -10.41 -19.94
C ILE A 287 42.63 -10.45 -21.37
N LYS A 288 41.33 -10.17 -21.52
CA LYS A 288 40.66 -10.07 -22.82
C LYS A 288 40.98 -8.75 -23.51
N LYS A 289 40.91 -7.65 -22.77
CA LYS A 289 41.22 -6.30 -23.24
C LYS A 289 41.31 -5.32 -22.07
N ILE A 290 42.08 -4.26 -22.27
CA ILE A 290 42.12 -3.08 -21.40
C ILE A 290 41.58 -1.90 -22.21
N ARG A 291 40.69 -1.10 -21.63
CA ARG A 291 40.18 0.14 -22.24
C ARG A 291 40.36 1.29 -21.28
N ASN A 292 40.83 2.42 -21.77
CA ASN A 292 40.93 3.64 -20.99
C ASN A 292 39.79 4.59 -21.38
N TYR A 293 38.92 4.91 -20.43
CA TYR A 293 37.80 5.84 -20.57
C TYR A 293 38.16 7.17 -19.91
N ASN A 294 38.99 7.95 -20.61
CA ASN A 294 39.25 9.35 -20.29
C ASN A 294 38.22 10.21 -21.02
N ASN A 295 37.06 10.43 -20.42
CA ASN A 295 36.25 11.57 -20.81
C ASN A 295 37.01 12.83 -20.38
N GLY A 296 37.22 13.78 -21.29
CA GLY A 296 37.93 15.04 -21.07
C GLY A 296 37.26 15.97 -20.06
N PHE A 297 37.12 15.52 -18.83
CA PHE A 297 36.83 16.34 -17.67
C PHE A 297 38.15 16.69 -17.02
N ASP A 298 38.55 17.96 -17.17
CA ASP A 298 39.60 18.55 -16.37
C ASP A 298 39.33 18.27 -14.88
N MET A 299 40.31 17.65 -14.22
CA MET A 299 40.37 17.58 -12.77
C MET A 299 40.65 18.99 -12.24
N PRO A 300 39.81 19.60 -11.38
CA PRO A 300 40.35 20.47 -10.36
C PRO A 300 41.05 19.57 -9.33
N LEU A 301 42.38 19.59 -9.38
CA LEU A 301 43.23 19.14 -8.29
C LEU A 301 42.84 19.87 -6.99
N SER A 302 42.87 19.14 -5.88
CA SER A 302 42.81 19.62 -4.48
C SER A 302 41.44 20.02 -3.93
N MET A 303 40.74 19.04 -3.33
CA MET A 303 40.07 19.26 -2.05
C MET A 303 40.94 18.61 -0.95
N LYS A 304 41.70 19.45 -0.23
CA LYS A 304 42.23 19.08 1.09
C LYS A 304 41.06 18.98 2.07
N PRO A 305 41.10 18.08 3.07
CA PRO A 305 40.11 18.04 4.12
C PRO A 305 40.33 19.25 5.03
N GLU A 306 39.42 20.22 4.98
CA GLU A 306 39.40 21.31 5.96
C GLU A 306 38.78 20.75 7.25
N LYS A 307 39.64 20.49 8.23
CA LYS A 307 39.23 20.32 9.63
C LYS A 307 38.64 21.67 10.07
N SER A 308 37.31 21.74 10.26
CA SER A 308 36.72 22.77 11.12
C SER A 308 36.47 22.16 12.49
N SER A 309 37.24 22.67 13.45
CA SER A 309 37.14 22.37 14.87
C SER A 309 35.87 22.94 15.47
N PHE A 310 35.06 22.08 16.08
CA PHE A 310 34.05 22.48 17.05
C PHE A 310 34.71 22.79 18.38
N GLN A 311 34.77 24.07 18.74
CA GLN A 311 34.88 24.72 20.07
C GLN A 311 35.52 26.09 19.82
N SER A 312 34.99 27.23 20.26
CA SER A 312 34.21 27.56 21.45
C SER A 312 33.70 28.99 21.30
N ILE A 313 32.45 29.30 21.68
CA ILE A 313 32.08 30.57 22.31
C ILE A 313 30.92 30.28 23.26
N LEU A 314 31.25 30.04 24.53
CA LEU A 314 30.35 30.21 25.66
C LEU A 314 30.76 31.50 26.36
N THR A 315 30.02 32.58 26.11
CA THR A 315 29.88 33.70 27.04
C THR A 315 28.47 34.30 26.86
N LYS A 316 27.64 34.11 27.90
CA LYS A 316 26.59 35.04 28.35
C LYS A 316 27.11 35.68 29.65
N PRO A 317 26.59 36.81 30.18
CA PRO A 317 25.22 37.38 30.13
C PRO A 317 25.26 38.90 29.81
N ASP A 318 24.23 39.75 29.76
CA ASP A 318 22.76 39.79 29.76
C ASP A 318 22.44 41.23 29.29
N ASP A 319 21.45 41.44 28.40
CA ASP A 319 20.37 42.42 28.65
C ASP A 319 19.26 42.31 27.58
N LEU A 320 18.05 42.63 28.02
CA LEU A 320 16.78 42.08 27.61
C LEU A 320 16.09 42.74 26.40
N THR A 321 15.24 41.90 25.77
CA THR A 321 14.02 42.22 24.99
C THR A 321 14.15 42.66 23.52
N LEU A 322 14.57 41.74 22.66
CA LEU A 322 14.13 41.75 21.26
C LEU A 322 12.83 40.96 21.12
N ILE A 323 11.68 41.64 21.16
CA ILE A 323 10.42 41.04 20.71
C ILE A 323 10.51 40.88 19.19
N GLN A 324 11.03 39.74 18.74
CA GLN A 324 10.97 39.35 17.34
C GLN A 324 9.54 38.91 17.02
N THR A 325 8.68 39.86 16.66
CA THR A 325 7.33 39.55 16.19
C THR A 325 7.44 38.75 14.88
N TYR A 326 7.29 37.43 14.95
CA TYR A 326 7.16 36.60 13.76
C TYR A 326 5.90 37.02 12.99
N PRO A 327 5.99 37.35 11.69
CA PRO A 327 4.83 37.80 10.92
C PRO A 327 3.99 36.58 10.51
N ALA A 328 3.37 35.91 11.49
CA ALA A 328 2.54 34.72 11.29
C ALA A 328 1.30 35.01 10.42
N ARG A 329 0.75 36.22 10.51
CA ARG A 329 -0.46 36.63 9.76
C ARG A 329 -0.27 36.65 8.24
N PRO A 330 0.76 37.29 7.66
CA PRO A 330 1.02 37.22 6.22
C PRO A 330 1.43 35.82 5.76
N LEU A 331 2.18 35.07 6.58
CA LEU A 331 2.55 33.69 6.28
C LEU A 331 1.32 32.79 6.11
N LEU A 332 0.44 32.77 7.12
CA LEU A 332 -0.76 31.92 7.11
C LEU A 332 -1.69 32.29 5.96
N ARG A 333 -1.83 33.58 5.64
CA ARG A 333 -2.64 34.03 4.51
C ARG A 333 -2.10 33.54 3.17
N SER A 334 -0.80 33.65 2.93
CA SER A 334 -0.17 33.15 1.68
C SER A 334 -0.14 31.62 1.58
N LEU A 335 -0.16 30.89 2.71
CA LEU A 335 -0.31 29.44 2.70
C LEU A 335 -1.73 28.99 2.32
N VAL A 336 -2.76 29.78 2.66
CA VAL A 336 -4.15 29.49 2.27
C VAL A 336 -4.41 29.91 0.82
N VAL A 337 -4.00 31.14 0.46
CA VAL A 337 -4.13 31.67 -0.91
C VAL A 337 -2.83 32.36 -1.32
N PRO A 338 -2.10 31.84 -2.32
CA PRO A 338 -0.88 32.48 -2.81
C PRO A 338 -1.14 33.93 -3.24
N GLY A 339 -0.28 34.84 -2.82
CA GLY A 339 -0.43 36.28 -3.07
C GLY A 339 -1.16 37.04 -1.96
N TRP A 340 -1.89 36.38 -1.05
CA TRP A 340 -2.66 37.08 -0.02
C TRP A 340 -1.77 37.76 1.04
N GLY A 341 -0.65 37.16 1.41
CA GLY A 341 0.34 37.78 2.31
C GLY A 341 1.01 39.00 1.68
N GLN A 342 1.25 38.99 0.37
CA GLN A 342 1.78 40.13 -0.39
C GLN A 342 0.79 41.28 -0.41
N MET A 343 -0.49 40.99 -0.64
CA MET A 343 -1.57 41.97 -0.55
C MET A 343 -1.65 42.59 0.84
N TYR A 344 -1.56 41.78 1.90
CA TYR A 344 -1.57 42.26 3.28
C TYR A 344 -0.39 43.18 3.61
N ASN A 345 0.80 42.84 3.10
CA ASN A 345 2.01 43.64 3.30
C ASN A 345 2.05 44.92 2.45
N LYS A 346 1.01 45.21 1.64
CA LYS A 346 0.99 46.28 0.64
C LYS A 346 2.18 46.20 -0.32
N SER A 347 2.61 44.98 -0.64
CA SER A 347 3.64 44.73 -1.65
C SER A 347 3.19 45.23 -3.02
N PRO A 348 4.12 45.47 -3.97
CA PRO A 348 3.76 45.81 -5.35
C PRO A 348 2.76 44.79 -5.91
N TRP A 349 1.67 45.30 -6.49
CA TRP A 349 0.50 44.50 -6.89
C TRP A 349 0.83 43.37 -7.87
N TRP A 350 1.88 43.54 -8.68
CA TRP A 350 2.35 42.52 -9.62
C TRP A 350 2.77 41.22 -8.94
N LYS A 351 3.28 41.27 -7.69
CA LYS A 351 3.65 40.05 -6.94
C LYS A 351 2.43 39.21 -6.57
N THR A 352 1.38 39.88 -6.11
CA THR A 352 0.08 39.25 -5.84
C THR A 352 -0.48 38.63 -7.11
N ALA A 353 -0.47 39.38 -8.22
CA ALA A 353 -0.97 38.91 -9.51
C ALA A 353 -0.16 37.71 -10.04
N LEU A 354 1.16 37.69 -9.83
CA LEU A 354 2.02 36.58 -10.22
C LEU A 354 1.65 35.29 -9.48
N PHE A 355 1.60 35.33 -8.14
CA PHE A 355 1.30 34.13 -7.34
C PHE A 355 -0.11 33.61 -7.58
N ALA A 356 -1.10 34.50 -7.67
CA ALA A 356 -2.48 34.13 -7.99
C ALA A 356 -2.63 33.63 -9.44
N GLY A 357 -1.88 34.20 -10.39
CA GLY A 357 -1.88 33.77 -11.79
C GLY A 357 -1.30 32.37 -11.97
N ILE A 358 -0.19 32.05 -11.30
CA ILE A 358 0.41 30.71 -11.26
C ILE A 358 -0.58 29.70 -10.65
N GLU A 359 -1.29 30.10 -9.59
CA GLU A 359 -2.29 29.27 -8.92
C GLU A 359 -3.44 28.89 -9.86
N VAL A 360 -4.05 29.89 -10.51
CA VAL A 360 -5.14 29.67 -11.48
C VAL A 360 -4.67 28.82 -12.65
N ALA A 361 -3.49 29.10 -13.21
CA ALA A 361 -2.91 28.32 -14.29
C ALA A 361 -2.64 26.86 -13.87
N GLY A 362 -2.15 26.65 -12.65
CA GLY A 362 -1.93 25.33 -12.07
C GLY A 362 -3.22 24.54 -11.90
N ILE A 363 -4.26 25.14 -11.31
CA ILE A 363 -5.57 24.51 -11.12
C ILE A 363 -6.22 24.16 -12.47
N VAL A 364 -6.23 25.10 -13.42
CA VAL A 364 -6.74 24.86 -14.78
C VAL A 364 -5.97 23.73 -15.46
N GLY A 365 -4.64 23.72 -15.32
CA GLY A 365 -3.78 22.65 -15.81
C GLY A 365 -4.13 21.29 -15.21
N ILE A 366 -4.29 21.19 -13.89
CA ILE A 366 -4.69 19.96 -13.19
C ILE A 366 -6.03 19.45 -13.71
N VAL A 367 -7.04 20.32 -13.85
CA VAL A 367 -8.36 19.94 -14.36
C VAL A 367 -8.29 19.44 -15.80
N GLN A 368 -7.53 20.12 -16.67
CA GLN A 368 -7.35 19.70 -18.06
C GLN A 368 -6.61 18.37 -18.19
N LEU A 369 -5.55 18.17 -17.40
CA LEU A 369 -4.79 16.92 -17.37
C LEU A 369 -5.65 15.75 -16.87
N ASN A 370 -6.43 15.94 -15.81
CA ASN A 370 -7.36 14.92 -15.31
C ASN A 370 -8.46 14.59 -16.33
N LYS A 371 -9.06 15.60 -16.99
CA LYS A 371 -10.04 15.36 -18.07
C LYS A 371 -9.44 14.55 -19.23
N LYS A 372 -8.18 14.84 -19.59
CA LYS A 372 -7.49 14.12 -20.66
C LYS A 372 -7.12 12.69 -20.25
N ALA A 373 -6.69 12.50 -19.00
CA ALA A 373 -6.43 11.17 -18.43
C ALA A 373 -7.71 10.32 -18.42
N GLU A 374 -8.83 10.91 -17.99
CA GLU A 374 -10.14 10.24 -17.94
C GLU A 374 -10.66 9.89 -19.33
N LYS A 375 -10.53 10.79 -20.31
CA LYS A 375 -10.88 10.47 -21.69
C LYS A 375 -10.09 9.27 -22.23
N LEU A 376 -8.77 9.27 -22.02
CA LEU A 376 -7.92 8.14 -22.41
C LEU A 376 -8.24 6.87 -21.61
N ARG A 377 -8.73 7.01 -20.37
CA ARG A 377 -9.19 5.90 -19.53
C ARG A 377 -10.37 5.19 -20.20
N LEU A 378 -11.42 5.95 -20.50
CA LEU A 378 -12.59 5.45 -21.19
C LEU A 378 -12.23 4.84 -22.55
N GLU A 379 -11.36 5.49 -23.33
CA GLU A 379 -10.92 4.95 -24.63
C GLU A 379 -10.23 3.58 -24.51
N TYR A 380 -9.38 3.35 -23.50
CA TYR A 380 -8.74 2.03 -23.35
C TYR A 380 -9.69 0.99 -22.76
N GLU A 381 -10.66 1.40 -21.93
CA GLU A 381 -11.68 0.51 -21.36
C GLU A 381 -12.63 0.04 -22.45
N ASP A 382 -13.12 0.95 -23.29
CA ASP A 382 -13.92 0.64 -24.48
C ASP A 382 -13.15 -0.29 -25.43
N PHE A 383 -11.86 -0.03 -25.65
CA PHE A 383 -11.00 -0.90 -26.48
C PHE A 383 -10.85 -2.31 -25.87
N ALA A 384 -10.67 -2.42 -24.56
CA ALA A 384 -10.63 -3.72 -23.89
C ALA A 384 -11.98 -4.44 -23.98
N ASP A 385 -13.08 -3.70 -23.89
CA ASP A 385 -14.43 -4.27 -23.98
C ASP A 385 -14.76 -4.82 -25.36
N GLU A 386 -14.21 -4.21 -26.41
CA GLU A 386 -14.35 -4.65 -27.80
C GLU A 386 -13.47 -5.87 -28.13
N HIS A 387 -12.24 -5.91 -27.60
CA HIS A 387 -11.23 -6.86 -28.04
C HIS A 387 -10.91 -7.99 -27.05
N TRP A 388 -11.33 -7.89 -25.78
CA TRP A 388 -11.14 -8.92 -24.77
C TRP A 388 -12.47 -9.59 -24.40
N ASP A 389 -12.51 -10.93 -24.51
CA ASP A 389 -13.71 -11.73 -24.25
C ASP A 389 -13.45 -12.85 -23.22
N PHE A 390 -14.40 -13.03 -22.31
CA PHE A 390 -14.32 -14.04 -21.25
C PHE A 390 -14.39 -15.46 -21.79
N SER A 391 -15.32 -15.72 -22.71
CA SER A 391 -15.48 -17.05 -23.30
C SER A 391 -14.25 -17.45 -24.12
N ARG A 392 -13.65 -16.48 -24.82
CA ARG A 392 -12.36 -16.66 -25.49
C ARG A 392 -11.23 -16.97 -24.52
N TRP A 393 -11.16 -16.23 -23.41
CA TRP A 393 -10.16 -16.46 -22.38
C TRP A 393 -10.23 -17.89 -21.82
N ILE A 394 -11.44 -18.37 -21.49
CA ILE A 394 -11.65 -19.75 -21.02
C ILE A 394 -11.21 -20.78 -22.07
N ARG A 395 -11.59 -20.59 -23.34
CA ARG A 395 -11.20 -21.52 -24.42
C ARG A 395 -9.69 -21.59 -24.65
N ASN A 396 -8.99 -20.48 -24.46
CA ASN A 396 -7.57 -20.35 -24.78
C ASN A 396 -6.63 -20.59 -23.59
N THR A 397 -7.16 -20.74 -22.37
CA THR A 397 -6.36 -20.98 -21.17
C THR A 397 -6.34 -22.48 -20.89
N PRO A 398 -5.18 -23.17 -21.01
CA PRO A 398 -5.10 -24.60 -20.71
C PRO A 398 -5.41 -24.83 -19.23
N VAL A 399 -6.52 -25.51 -18.95
CA VAL A 399 -6.84 -26.00 -17.60
C VAL A 399 -5.92 -27.18 -17.34
N ASN A 400 -5.05 -27.08 -16.34
CA ASN A 400 -4.03 -28.08 -16.05
C ASN A 400 -4.68 -29.36 -15.50
N ILE A 401 -4.92 -30.35 -16.36
CA ILE A 401 -5.47 -31.65 -15.97
C ILE A 401 -4.32 -32.53 -15.48
N SER A 402 -3.92 -32.44 -14.21
CA SER A 402 -2.95 -33.38 -13.63
C SER A 402 -3.66 -34.65 -13.16
N TYR A 403 -3.85 -35.64 -14.05
CA TYR A 403 -4.33 -36.96 -13.61
C TYR A 403 -3.17 -37.81 -13.05
N TRP A 404 -3.34 -38.24 -11.81
CA TRP A 404 -2.68 -39.42 -11.24
C TRP A 404 -3.15 -40.68 -11.97
N SER A 405 -2.39 -41.15 -12.95
CA SER A 405 -2.38 -42.57 -13.32
C SER A 405 -1.26 -42.89 -14.31
N ASP A 406 -0.21 -43.56 -13.83
CA ASP A 406 0.37 -44.63 -14.64
C ASP A 406 -0.68 -45.77 -14.68
N PRO A 407 -1.04 -46.27 -15.87
CA PRO A 407 -0.19 -47.24 -16.53
C PRO A 407 0.14 -46.90 -18.00
N PRO A 408 1.17 -47.57 -18.57
CA PRO A 408 1.67 -47.29 -19.90
C PRO A 408 0.69 -47.86 -20.93
N ASN A 409 0.03 -46.99 -21.71
CA ASN A 409 -0.49 -47.24 -23.08
C ASN A 409 -1.56 -46.21 -23.54
N ALA A 410 -1.63 -45.00 -22.97
CA ALA A 410 -2.38 -43.93 -23.61
C ALA A 410 -1.53 -43.26 -24.70
N VAL A 411 -1.51 -43.91 -25.87
CA VAL A 411 -1.15 -43.27 -27.13
C VAL A 411 -2.23 -42.22 -27.42
N PHE A 412 -1.96 -40.95 -27.10
CA PHE A 412 -2.71 -39.86 -27.70
C PHE A 412 -2.00 -39.46 -28.98
N THR A 413 -2.43 -40.10 -30.06
CA THR A 413 -2.24 -39.64 -31.43
C THR A 413 -2.90 -38.29 -31.60
N SER A 414 -2.11 -37.38 -32.17
CA SER A 414 -2.49 -36.17 -32.87
C SER A 414 -3.72 -36.33 -33.80
N SER A 415 -4.33 -35.18 -34.10
CA SER A 415 -5.35 -34.88 -35.13
C SER A 415 -6.82 -35.01 -34.64
N ASN A 416 -7.70 -34.01 -34.65
CA ASN A 416 -7.78 -32.78 -35.47
C ASN A 416 -8.54 -31.66 -34.73
N TYR A 417 -7.82 -30.63 -34.28
CA TYR A 417 -8.13 -29.25 -34.66
C TYR A 417 -6.78 -28.64 -35.04
N TYR A 418 -6.59 -28.42 -36.34
CA TYR A 418 -5.41 -27.71 -36.84
C TYR A 418 -5.52 -26.25 -36.41
N VAL A 419 -4.70 -25.84 -35.44
CA VAL A 419 -4.30 -24.45 -35.24
C VAL A 419 -2.77 -24.47 -35.17
N GLY A 420 -2.15 -23.92 -36.22
CA GLY A 420 -0.73 -24.07 -36.50
C GLY A 420 0.21 -23.45 -35.47
N ASP A 421 1.38 -24.09 -35.32
CA ASP A 421 2.65 -23.63 -34.73
C ASP A 421 2.61 -22.35 -33.89
N ALA A 422 2.23 -22.51 -32.63
CA ALA A 422 3.00 -22.13 -31.43
C ALA A 422 2.13 -22.49 -30.23
N THR A 423 2.20 -23.74 -29.75
CA THR A 423 1.36 -24.17 -28.64
C THR A 423 1.86 -23.51 -27.35
N LEU A 424 0.92 -22.96 -26.58
CA LEU A 424 1.14 -22.36 -25.26
C LEU A 424 1.52 -23.41 -24.19
N ASP A 425 1.88 -24.63 -24.60
CA ASP A 425 2.21 -25.76 -23.72
C ASP A 425 3.56 -25.56 -23.02
N ASP A 426 4.45 -24.75 -23.58
CA ASP A 426 5.77 -24.43 -23.00
C ASP A 426 5.71 -23.33 -21.94
N VAL A 427 4.56 -22.67 -21.74
CA VAL A 427 4.39 -21.60 -20.76
C VAL A 427 3.38 -22.05 -19.70
N ILE A 428 3.89 -22.54 -18.57
CA ILE A 428 3.06 -22.76 -17.38
C ILE A 428 2.56 -21.40 -16.88
N ILE A 429 1.29 -21.12 -17.15
CA ILE A 429 0.60 -19.93 -16.66
C ILE A 429 0.10 -20.23 -15.25
N ASP A 430 0.94 -20.00 -14.24
CA ASP A 430 0.50 -19.99 -12.84
C ASP A 430 -0.11 -18.63 -12.51
N GLY A 431 -1.45 -18.60 -12.42
CA GLY A 431 -2.18 -17.40 -12.04
C GLY A 431 -2.12 -17.13 -10.54
N THR A 432 -1.76 -15.92 -10.14
CA THR A 432 -1.81 -15.46 -8.73
C THR A 432 -2.91 -14.42 -8.49
N HIS A 433 -3.64 -14.06 -9.54
CA HIS A 433 -4.64 -13.00 -9.56
C HIS A 433 -5.96 -13.56 -10.09
N GLN A 434 -7.07 -12.87 -9.81
CA GLN A 434 -8.41 -13.37 -10.13
C GLN A 434 -9.24 -12.33 -10.87
N LEU A 435 -10.23 -12.81 -11.64
CA LEU A 435 -11.34 -12.01 -12.14
C LEU A 435 -12.58 -12.30 -11.30
N ASP A 436 -13.35 -11.26 -11.01
CA ASP A 436 -14.67 -11.44 -10.41
C ASP A 436 -15.69 -11.67 -11.52
N ILE A 437 -16.55 -12.67 -11.35
CA ILE A 437 -17.51 -13.18 -12.32
C ILE A 437 -18.88 -13.17 -11.66
N LEU A 438 -19.86 -12.62 -12.36
CA LEU A 438 -21.27 -12.71 -11.99
C LEU A 438 -21.89 -13.94 -12.65
N TYR A 439 -22.40 -14.85 -11.82
CA TYR A 439 -23.14 -16.04 -12.25
C TYR A 439 -24.39 -16.20 -11.39
N ASN A 440 -25.56 -16.32 -12.02
CA ASN A 440 -26.86 -16.45 -11.35
C ASN A 440 -27.09 -15.44 -10.20
N GLY A 441 -26.62 -14.20 -10.36
CA GLY A 441 -26.75 -13.13 -9.36
C GLY A 441 -25.76 -13.21 -8.19
N GLN A 442 -24.82 -14.15 -8.19
CA GLN A 442 -23.74 -14.25 -7.20
C GLN A 442 -22.39 -13.86 -7.80
N ILE A 443 -21.55 -13.19 -7.00
CA ILE A 443 -20.17 -12.86 -7.37
C ILE A 443 -19.27 -14.03 -7.00
N LYS A 444 -18.50 -14.51 -7.97
CA LYS A 444 -17.58 -15.64 -7.88
C LYS A 444 -16.21 -15.22 -8.42
N SER A 445 -15.15 -15.91 -8.02
CA SER A 445 -13.78 -15.62 -8.46
C SER A 445 -13.33 -16.63 -9.51
N SER A 446 -12.50 -16.20 -10.46
CA SER A 446 -11.86 -17.08 -11.44
C SER A 446 -10.87 -18.09 -10.83
N ASN A 447 -10.54 -17.98 -9.54
CA ASN A 447 -9.74 -19.01 -8.87
C ASN A 447 -10.51 -20.31 -8.64
N CYS A 448 -11.85 -20.28 -8.75
CA CYS A 448 -12.69 -21.49 -8.67
C CYS A 448 -12.51 -22.45 -9.85
N PHE A 449 -11.66 -22.16 -10.84
CA PHE A 449 -11.41 -23.04 -11.99
C PHE A 449 -10.13 -23.90 -11.85
N ASN A 450 -9.32 -23.66 -10.81
CA ASN A 450 -8.07 -24.39 -10.61
C ASN A 450 -8.30 -25.51 -9.59
N ASP A 451 -8.29 -26.74 -10.09
CA ASP A 451 -8.51 -27.98 -9.33
C ASP A 451 -7.30 -28.38 -8.46
N ASN A 452 -6.68 -27.40 -7.80
CA ASN A 452 -5.53 -27.60 -6.92
C ASN A 452 -5.98 -27.98 -5.51
N GLY A 453 -6.85 -28.99 -5.38
CA GLY A 453 -6.95 -29.88 -4.22
C GLY A 453 -7.01 -29.27 -2.80
N GLU A 454 -7.42 -28.02 -2.62
CA GLU A 454 -7.77 -27.46 -1.32
C GLU A 454 -9.26 -27.14 -1.35
N GLU A 455 -10.04 -27.99 -0.68
CA GLU A 455 -11.49 -27.85 -0.47
C GLU A 455 -11.83 -26.48 0.15
N GLU A 456 -12.06 -25.46 -0.68
CA GLU A 456 -12.81 -24.27 -0.27
C GLU A 456 -14.30 -24.51 -0.60
N ASN A 457 -15.09 -24.79 0.44
CA ASN A 457 -16.50 -25.17 0.43
C ASN A 457 -17.50 -24.15 -0.18
N ASN A 458 -17.24 -23.54 -1.35
CA ASN A 458 -18.25 -22.77 -2.10
C ASN A 458 -17.91 -22.46 -3.58
N CYS A 459 -16.95 -23.16 -4.18
CA CYS A 459 -16.80 -23.16 -5.64
C CYS A 459 -17.78 -24.18 -6.23
N VAL A 460 -18.69 -23.71 -7.10
CA VAL A 460 -19.46 -24.60 -7.96
C VAL A 460 -18.57 -24.80 -9.18
N ASP A 461 -18.22 -26.03 -9.52
CA ASP A 461 -17.49 -26.32 -10.75
C ASP A 461 -18.33 -25.85 -11.93
N PHE A 462 -17.92 -24.72 -12.49
CA PHE A 462 -18.57 -24.03 -13.60
C PHE A 462 -18.34 -24.74 -14.93
N VAL A 463 -17.35 -25.63 -14.97
CA VAL A 463 -17.04 -26.53 -16.08
C VAL A 463 -17.24 -27.94 -15.55
N ASP A 464 -18.41 -28.51 -15.83
CA ASP A 464 -18.69 -29.90 -15.49
C ASP A 464 -17.94 -30.82 -16.47
N PHE A 465 -16.92 -31.51 -15.98
CA PHE A 465 -16.14 -32.50 -16.73
C PHE A 465 -16.76 -33.91 -16.68
N SER A 466 -17.93 -34.08 -16.05
CA SER A 466 -18.46 -35.40 -15.66
C SER A 466 -19.05 -36.26 -16.77
N SER A 467 -18.93 -35.90 -18.04
CA SER A 467 -19.35 -36.81 -19.12
C SER A 467 -18.53 -36.64 -20.39
N TYR A 468 -17.71 -37.67 -20.65
CA TYR A 468 -16.83 -37.85 -21.81
C TYR A 468 -15.60 -36.93 -21.87
N PRO A 469 -14.39 -37.50 -22.06
CA PRO A 469 -13.13 -36.75 -22.12
C PRO A 469 -12.96 -35.89 -23.39
N PHE A 470 -14.03 -35.59 -24.13
CA PHE A 470 -13.94 -34.95 -25.44
C PHE A 470 -14.63 -33.59 -25.57
N LEU A 471 -15.50 -33.15 -24.67
CA LEU A 471 -16.11 -31.81 -24.79
C LEU A 471 -16.47 -31.24 -23.41
N PRO A 472 -15.80 -30.18 -22.93
CA PRO A 472 -16.29 -29.41 -21.79
C PRO A 472 -17.68 -28.86 -22.12
N ASN A 473 -18.62 -28.98 -21.19
CA ASN A 473 -19.97 -28.46 -21.39
C ASN A 473 -19.99 -26.92 -21.24
N TYR A 474 -19.57 -26.22 -22.29
CA TYR A 474 -19.47 -24.76 -22.35
C TYR A 474 -20.81 -24.01 -22.35
N SER A 475 -21.95 -24.72 -22.29
CA SER A 475 -23.29 -24.13 -22.33
C SER A 475 -23.60 -23.18 -21.17
N LEU A 476 -22.86 -23.28 -20.06
CA LEU A 476 -23.00 -22.38 -18.91
C LEU A 476 -22.24 -21.05 -19.08
N LEU A 477 -21.30 -20.95 -20.04
CA LEU A 477 -20.51 -19.73 -20.24
C LEU A 477 -21.36 -18.53 -20.67
N ASP A 478 -22.43 -18.77 -21.43
CA ASP A 478 -23.34 -17.71 -21.90
C ASP A 478 -24.11 -17.03 -20.76
N SER A 479 -24.15 -17.66 -19.59
CA SER A 479 -24.79 -17.14 -18.37
C SER A 479 -23.82 -16.45 -17.40
N MET A 480 -22.54 -16.37 -17.76
CA MET A 480 -21.48 -15.78 -16.95
C MET A 480 -21.04 -14.43 -17.52
N GLN A 481 -20.82 -13.46 -16.64
CA GLN A 481 -20.33 -12.14 -17.02
C GLN A 481 -19.17 -11.73 -16.13
N VAL A 482 -18.05 -11.31 -16.70
CA VAL A 482 -16.94 -10.74 -15.92
C VAL A 482 -17.36 -9.37 -15.40
N ILE A 483 -17.09 -9.11 -14.13
CA ILE A 483 -17.26 -7.79 -13.54
C ILE A 483 -16.12 -6.90 -14.04
N LYS A 484 -16.46 -5.95 -14.91
CA LYS A 484 -15.52 -5.02 -15.55
C LYS A 484 -15.25 -3.81 -14.66
N ASP A 485 -14.57 -4.02 -13.55
CA ASP A 485 -14.14 -2.97 -12.64
C ASP A 485 -12.69 -2.52 -12.91
N LEU A 486 -12.17 -1.61 -12.07
CA LEU A 486 -10.77 -1.18 -12.18
C LEU A 486 -9.79 -2.35 -12.07
N HIS A 487 -10.13 -3.38 -11.28
CA HIS A 487 -9.29 -4.55 -11.09
C HIS A 487 -9.23 -5.40 -12.36
N PHE A 488 -10.35 -5.61 -13.05
CA PHE A 488 -10.41 -6.27 -14.35
C PHE A 488 -9.48 -5.59 -15.38
N TYR A 489 -9.67 -4.30 -15.65
CA TYR A 489 -8.84 -3.57 -16.62
C TYR A 489 -7.37 -3.54 -16.20
N GLU A 490 -7.07 -3.49 -14.90
CA GLU A 490 -5.71 -3.64 -14.42
C GLU A 490 -5.11 -5.01 -14.73
N ASN A 491 -5.87 -6.06 -14.49
CA ASN A 491 -5.45 -7.44 -14.54
C ASN A 491 -5.18 -7.91 -15.98
N ILE A 492 -6.12 -7.67 -16.91
CA ILE A 492 -6.00 -8.10 -18.32
C ILE A 492 -4.77 -7.52 -19.03
N GLY A 493 -4.27 -6.36 -18.57
CA GLY A 493 -3.05 -5.75 -19.08
C GLY A 493 -1.77 -6.20 -18.35
N LYS A 494 -1.85 -6.47 -17.04
CA LYS A 494 -0.66 -6.73 -16.21
C LYS A 494 -0.22 -8.18 -16.18
N TYR A 495 -1.15 -9.12 -16.22
CA TYR A 495 -0.86 -10.53 -15.96
C TYR A 495 -1.10 -11.40 -17.18
N ASP A 496 -0.13 -12.24 -17.50
CA ASP A 496 -0.17 -13.10 -18.67
C ASP A 496 -1.24 -14.17 -18.61
N GLN A 497 -1.69 -14.53 -17.40
CA GLN A 497 -2.82 -15.43 -17.21
C GLN A 497 -4.11 -14.99 -17.89
N PHE A 498 -4.24 -13.72 -18.26
CA PHE A 498 -5.41 -13.19 -18.94
C PHE A 498 -5.19 -12.95 -20.44
N VAL A 499 -4.02 -13.32 -20.99
CA VAL A 499 -3.71 -13.10 -22.40
C VAL A 499 -4.67 -13.84 -23.34
N GLY A 500 -5.20 -14.98 -22.89
CA GLY A 500 -6.17 -15.83 -23.59
C GLY A 500 -7.41 -15.09 -24.12
N GLY A 501 -7.82 -13.99 -23.49
CA GLY A 501 -9.05 -13.28 -23.84
C GLY A 501 -8.96 -12.33 -25.02
N TRP A 502 -7.75 -11.93 -25.43
CA TRP A 502 -7.57 -11.04 -26.59
C TRP A 502 -7.93 -11.76 -27.89
N ASP A 503 -8.72 -11.10 -28.73
CA ASP A 503 -9.20 -11.61 -30.02
C ASP A 503 -8.09 -11.87 -31.05
N ASP A 504 -6.94 -11.25 -30.90
CA ASP A 504 -5.78 -11.38 -31.78
C ASP A 504 -4.79 -12.48 -31.36
N LEU A 505 -5.15 -13.29 -30.35
CA LEU A 505 -4.32 -14.40 -29.90
C LEU A 505 -4.44 -15.63 -30.83
N VAL A 506 -5.58 -15.85 -31.49
CA VAL A 506 -5.85 -17.06 -32.27
C VAL A 506 -6.48 -16.71 -33.61
N ASP A 507 -5.72 -16.89 -34.70
CA ASP A 507 -6.30 -17.09 -36.02
C ASP A 507 -5.48 -18.12 -36.81
N ALA A 508 -6.13 -19.23 -37.16
CA ALA A 508 -5.52 -20.45 -37.71
C ALA A 508 -5.08 -20.33 -39.18
N GLU A 509 -5.34 -19.20 -39.85
CA GLU A 509 -5.05 -19.03 -41.29
C GLU A 509 -4.08 -17.91 -41.64
N SER A 510 -3.54 -17.15 -40.68
CA SER A 510 -2.40 -16.25 -40.96
C SER A 510 -1.62 -15.91 -39.70
N SER A 511 -0.56 -16.68 -39.43
CA SER A 511 0.56 -16.38 -38.52
C SER A 511 0.20 -15.61 -37.24
N SER A 512 0.10 -16.35 -36.14
CA SER A 512 0.17 -15.88 -34.75
C SER A 512 1.30 -14.86 -34.56
N ILE A 513 0.97 -13.63 -34.12
CA ILE A 513 1.94 -12.55 -33.88
C ILE A 513 1.96 -12.21 -32.39
N TRP A 514 2.00 -13.23 -31.54
CA TRP A 514 2.37 -13.02 -30.15
C TRP A 514 3.89 -13.11 -30.02
N TRP A 515 4.44 -12.33 -29.09
CA TRP A 515 5.87 -12.38 -28.80
C TRP A 515 6.11 -12.25 -27.31
N ILE A 516 7.27 -12.72 -26.90
CA ILE A 516 7.73 -12.57 -25.52
C ILE A 516 8.43 -11.22 -25.39
N LYS A 517 8.01 -10.45 -24.39
CA LYS A 517 8.68 -9.22 -23.98
C LYS A 517 9.27 -9.41 -22.59
N GLU A 518 10.59 -9.38 -22.50
CA GLU A 518 11.26 -9.39 -21.20
C GLU A 518 11.14 -8.01 -20.54
N LYS A 519 10.52 -7.98 -19.36
CA LYS A 519 10.45 -6.80 -18.50
C LYS A 519 11.35 -7.03 -17.30
N THR A 520 12.45 -6.29 -17.28
CA THR A 520 13.36 -6.28 -16.12
C THR A 520 12.73 -5.44 -15.02
N THR A 521 12.20 -6.08 -13.97
CA THR A 521 11.83 -5.40 -12.72
C THR A 521 13.04 -5.41 -11.78
N GLU A 522 13.03 -4.56 -10.74
CA GLU A 522 14.19 -4.30 -9.89
C GLU A 522 14.84 -5.56 -9.28
N ASP A 523 14.12 -6.68 -9.21
CA ASP A 523 14.57 -7.94 -8.59
C ASP A 523 14.41 -9.23 -9.46
N THR A 524 13.77 -9.17 -10.66
CA THR A 524 13.51 -10.33 -11.56
C THR A 524 13.34 -9.93 -13.06
N VAL A 525 13.52 -10.88 -13.98
CA VAL A 525 13.05 -10.73 -15.38
C VAL A 525 11.68 -11.37 -15.46
N GLU A 526 10.66 -10.54 -15.66
CA GLU A 526 9.29 -10.99 -15.97
C GLU A 526 9.22 -11.21 -17.48
N ILE A 527 8.83 -12.42 -17.89
CA ILE A 527 8.48 -12.74 -19.27
C ILE A 527 7.03 -12.31 -19.44
N LEU A 528 6.74 -11.41 -20.38
CA LEU A 528 5.40 -10.97 -20.72
C LEU A 528 4.99 -11.53 -22.07
N ILE A 529 3.87 -12.24 -22.14
CA ILE A 529 3.24 -12.64 -23.40
C ILE A 529 2.49 -11.43 -23.97
N MET A 530 2.90 -10.97 -25.16
CA MET A 530 2.33 -9.79 -25.81
C MET A 530 1.59 -10.18 -27.09
N THR A 531 0.45 -9.52 -27.33
CA THR A 531 -0.24 -9.49 -28.63
C THR A 531 -0.30 -8.04 -29.12
N LYS A 532 -0.70 -7.80 -30.37
CA LYS A 532 -0.82 -6.44 -30.91
C LYS A 532 -1.87 -5.63 -30.14
N ASN A 533 -3.01 -6.25 -29.81
CA ASN A 533 -4.08 -5.61 -29.07
C ASN A 533 -3.71 -5.40 -27.60
N LYS A 534 -3.05 -6.37 -26.96
CA LYS A 534 -2.49 -6.17 -25.60
C LYS A 534 -1.46 -5.05 -25.56
N GLU A 535 -0.58 -4.93 -26.57
CA GLU A 535 0.38 -3.83 -26.65
C GLU A 535 -0.30 -2.47 -26.85
N LYS A 536 -1.25 -2.38 -27.77
CA LYS A 536 -2.02 -1.16 -28.01
C LYS A 536 -2.78 -0.72 -26.76
N TYR A 537 -3.43 -1.67 -26.07
CA TYR A 537 -4.09 -1.44 -24.79
C TYR A 537 -3.12 -0.86 -23.74
N LEU A 538 -1.93 -1.48 -23.60
CA LEU A 538 -0.92 -1.04 -22.65
C LEU A 538 -0.35 0.35 -22.97
N ASP A 539 -0.20 0.72 -24.25
CA ASP A 539 0.20 2.07 -24.65
C ASP A 539 -0.87 3.11 -24.26
N MET A 540 -2.14 2.85 -24.56
CA MET A 540 -3.26 3.73 -24.21
C MET A 540 -3.35 3.93 -22.68
N ARG A 541 -3.22 2.84 -21.91
CA ARG A 541 -3.17 2.87 -20.46
C ARG A 541 -1.94 3.61 -19.92
N TYR A 542 -0.77 3.41 -20.51
CA TYR A 542 0.46 4.13 -20.15
C TYR A 542 0.30 5.64 -20.37
N ARG A 543 -0.31 6.05 -21.49
CA ARG A 543 -0.61 7.45 -21.80
C ARG A 543 -1.57 8.06 -20.78
N SER A 544 -2.67 7.38 -20.44
CA SER A 544 -3.60 7.83 -19.39
C SER A 544 -2.89 8.03 -18.04
N ASN A 545 -2.12 7.03 -17.59
CA ASN A 545 -1.33 7.10 -16.35
C ASN A 545 -0.28 8.23 -16.36
N THR A 546 0.30 8.52 -17.53
CA THR A 546 1.25 9.63 -17.69
C THR A 546 0.58 10.97 -17.44
N TYR A 547 -0.63 11.19 -17.98
CA TYR A 547 -1.39 12.42 -17.71
C TYR A 547 -1.80 12.54 -16.23
N LEU A 548 -2.18 11.43 -15.59
CA LEU A 548 -2.48 11.42 -14.15
C LEU A 548 -1.24 11.76 -13.31
N LYS A 549 -0.06 11.26 -13.71
CA LYS A 549 1.21 11.58 -13.07
C LYS A 549 1.60 13.05 -13.28
N MET A 550 1.38 13.60 -14.47
CA MET A 550 1.57 15.03 -14.74
C MET A 550 0.63 15.90 -13.90
N ALA A 551 -0.64 15.51 -13.74
CA ALA A 551 -1.59 16.21 -12.87
C ALA A 551 -1.10 16.20 -11.41
N THR A 552 -0.56 15.08 -10.95
CA THR A 552 0.03 14.95 -9.59
C THR A 552 1.26 15.87 -9.40
N TYR A 553 2.11 15.99 -10.41
CA TYR A 553 3.22 16.94 -10.38
C TYR A 553 2.75 18.40 -10.42
N ALA A 554 1.68 18.70 -11.17
CA ALA A 554 1.08 20.03 -11.19
C ALA A 554 0.51 20.41 -9.81
N VAL A 555 -0.15 19.49 -9.10
CA VAL A 555 -0.56 19.67 -7.68
C VAL A 555 0.66 19.98 -6.81
N SER A 556 1.76 19.26 -6.99
CA SER A 556 3.00 19.49 -6.23
C SER A 556 3.60 20.88 -6.51
N ALA A 557 3.57 21.33 -7.76
CA ALA A 557 4.03 22.66 -8.15
C ALA A 557 3.15 23.77 -7.55
N VAL A 558 1.83 23.58 -7.55
CA VAL A 558 0.86 24.46 -6.86
C VAL A 558 1.18 24.52 -5.37
N MET A 559 1.36 23.40 -4.69
CA MET A 559 1.73 23.39 -3.26
C MET A 559 3.07 24.11 -2.99
N PHE A 560 4.03 24.00 -3.91
CA PHE A 560 5.30 24.74 -3.80
C PHE A 560 5.10 26.25 -3.97
N ASN A 561 4.20 26.67 -4.88
CA ASN A 561 3.80 28.06 -5.07
C ASN A 561 3.24 28.68 -3.76
N HIS A 562 2.43 27.94 -3.02
CA HIS A 562 1.94 28.36 -1.69
C HIS A 562 3.07 28.60 -0.69
N VAL A 563 4.05 27.68 -0.62
CA VAL A 563 5.18 27.80 0.31
C VAL A 563 6.08 28.98 -0.06
N ILE A 564 6.42 29.13 -1.34
CA ILE A 564 7.25 30.25 -1.82
C ILE A 564 6.55 31.58 -1.59
N SER A 565 5.24 31.66 -1.88
CA SER A 565 4.44 32.85 -1.59
C SER A 565 4.46 33.19 -0.10
N ALA A 566 4.36 32.20 0.78
CA ALA A 566 4.40 32.41 2.22
C ALA A 566 5.76 32.92 2.72
N LEU A 567 6.85 32.33 2.23
CA LEU A 567 8.21 32.76 2.57
C LEU A 567 8.50 34.19 2.06
N GLU A 568 8.08 34.52 0.84
CA GLU A 568 8.23 35.87 0.29
C GLU A 568 7.45 36.91 1.11
N ALA A 569 6.24 36.56 1.57
CA ALA A 569 5.42 37.43 2.41
C ALA A 569 6.10 37.68 3.77
N VAL A 570 6.72 36.66 4.37
CA VAL A 570 7.51 36.83 5.60
C VAL A 570 8.71 37.73 5.37
N TRP A 571 9.48 37.48 4.31
CA TRP A 571 10.66 38.28 3.96
C TRP A 571 10.28 39.75 3.81
N THR A 572 9.23 40.04 3.03
CA THR A 572 8.80 41.42 2.79
C THR A 572 8.35 42.11 4.08
N SER A 573 7.63 41.39 4.95
CA SER A 573 7.24 41.92 6.26
C SER A 573 8.46 42.26 7.14
N GLN A 574 9.48 41.40 7.16
CA GLN A 574 10.70 41.64 7.94
C GLN A 574 11.54 42.80 7.36
N SER A 575 11.67 42.86 6.04
CA SER A 575 12.38 43.95 5.35
C SER A 575 11.73 45.30 5.63
N ASN A 576 10.40 45.38 5.56
CA ASN A 576 9.64 46.59 5.87
C ASN A 576 9.75 46.99 7.35
N ALA A 577 9.79 46.02 8.27
CA ALA A 577 10.01 46.28 9.69
C ALA A 577 11.41 46.87 9.95
N ARG A 578 12.45 46.36 9.26
CA ARG A 578 13.82 46.90 9.37
C ARG A 578 13.93 48.33 8.84
N LYS A 579 13.20 48.68 7.77
CA LYS A 579 13.17 50.04 7.20
C LYS A 579 12.42 51.07 8.06
N LYS A 580 11.60 50.64 9.01
CA LYS A 580 10.77 51.52 9.86
C LYS A 580 11.43 51.99 11.17
N LYS A 581 12.68 51.60 11.44
CA LYS A 581 13.49 52.22 12.50
C LYS A 581 14.01 53.58 12.01
N THR A 582 13.28 54.65 12.30
CA THR A 582 13.76 56.05 12.12
C THR A 582 14.50 56.51 13.37
N TYR A 583 15.70 57.05 13.19
CA TYR A 583 16.49 57.70 14.24
C TYR A 583 15.90 59.08 14.55
N ASP A 584 15.75 59.41 15.83
CA ASP A 584 15.43 60.76 16.26
C ASP A 584 16.71 61.45 16.74
N THR A 585 17.02 62.61 16.13
CA THR A 585 18.22 63.39 16.45
C THR A 585 17.77 64.70 17.07
N SER A 586 18.05 64.89 18.37
CA SER A 586 17.78 66.16 19.04
C SER A 586 19.09 66.90 19.35
N ILE A 587 19.06 68.21 19.11
CA ILE A 587 20.20 69.10 19.32
C ILE A 587 19.78 70.13 20.38
N GLY A 588 20.50 70.17 21.50
CA GLY A 588 20.27 71.09 22.61
C GLY A 588 21.54 71.85 22.99
N LEU A 589 21.39 73.01 23.62
CA LEU A 589 22.50 73.78 24.19
C LEU A 589 22.53 73.56 25.70
N PHE A 590 23.69 73.22 26.25
CA PHE A 590 23.91 73.12 27.68
C PHE A 590 24.23 74.49 28.25
N TYR A 591 23.64 74.84 29.39
CA TYR A 591 23.93 76.09 30.10
C TYR A 591 24.97 75.85 31.21
N ASN A 592 26.05 76.63 31.23
CA ASN A 592 27.09 76.56 32.26
C ASN A 592 27.23 77.92 32.95
N LYS A 593 26.92 77.94 34.24
CA LYS A 593 26.91 79.17 35.07
C LYS A 593 28.30 79.79 35.32
N ASN A 594 29.38 79.10 34.98
CA ASN A 594 30.75 79.57 35.19
C ASN A 594 31.36 80.23 33.94
N THR A 595 30.64 80.28 32.81
CA THR A 595 31.07 81.04 31.62
C THR A 595 30.27 82.34 31.51
N GLN A 596 30.93 83.43 31.12
CA GLN A 596 30.35 84.79 31.12
C GLN A 596 29.08 84.91 30.24
N TYR A 597 28.89 84.01 29.28
CA TYR A 597 27.75 83.99 28.36
C TYR A 597 26.76 82.85 28.63
N GLY A 598 26.96 82.08 29.69
CA GLY A 598 26.04 81.03 30.12
C GLY A 598 25.95 79.80 29.22
N ILE A 599 26.54 79.78 28.02
CA ILE A 599 26.52 78.60 27.15
C ILE A 599 27.73 77.70 27.48
N GLY A 600 27.44 76.46 27.87
CA GLY A 600 28.40 75.45 28.30
C GLY A 600 28.76 74.40 27.23
N GLY A 601 28.06 74.38 26.10
CA GLY A 601 28.34 73.45 24.99
C GLY A 601 27.07 73.02 24.25
N LEU A 602 27.24 72.16 23.24
CA LEU A 602 26.19 71.64 22.38
C LEU A 602 26.02 70.14 22.63
N SER A 603 24.82 69.69 22.99
CA SER A 603 24.50 68.26 23.17
C SER A 603 23.76 67.75 21.95
N VAL A 604 24.27 66.68 21.35
CA VAL A 604 23.60 65.93 20.29
C VAL A 604 23.22 64.57 20.87
N ALA A 605 21.93 64.26 20.90
CA ALA A 605 21.43 62.97 21.33
C ALA A 605 20.84 62.23 20.11
N ILE A 606 21.34 61.01 19.90
CA ILE A 606 20.83 60.08 18.90
C ILE A 606 20.27 58.90 19.70
N SER A 607 18.95 58.69 19.66
CA SER A 607 18.32 57.50 20.24
C SER A 607 18.04 56.46 19.15
N TRP A 608 18.40 55.20 19.40
CA TRP A 608 18.36 54.07 18.45
C TRP A 608 17.46 52.91 18.90
#